data_AF-A0A8T5BB15-F1
#
_entry.id   AF-A0A8T5BB15-F1
#
_cell.length_a   1.000
_cell.length_b   1.000
_cell.length_c   1.000
_cell.angle_alpha   90.00
_cell.angle_beta   90.00
_cell.angle_gamma   90.00
#
_symmetry.space_group_name_H-M   'P 1'
#
loop_
_entity.id
_entity.type
_entity.pdbx_description
1 polymer ?
#
loop_
_entity_poly.entity_id
_entity_poly.type
_entity_poly.pdbx_seq_one_letter_code
_entity_poly.pdbx_strand_id
1 'polypeptide(L)'
;MSIKVNIEFLAKDSEKAAKRGDLIIIIDALRCCSSIVTALANGAEAIIPVKTLREAYRIHARNPKYLLAGERGGLKPRGFDLGNSPLEYTSERVHGKIILLTTTSGTTAITRS
;
A
#
# COMPACT_ATOMS: atom_id res chain seq x y z
N MET A 1 26.17 0.74 -21.87
CA MET A 1 25.93 0.62 -20.41
C MET A 1 25.01 -0.58 -20.20
N SER A 2 25.33 -1.49 -19.28
CA SER A 2 24.47 -2.65 -18.96
C SER A 2 23.87 -2.44 -17.58
N ILE A 3 22.57 -2.69 -17.42
CA ILE A 3 21.87 -2.61 -16.14
C ILE A 3 21.49 -4.05 -15.75
N LYS A 4 21.92 -4.48 -14.57
CA LYS A 4 21.52 -5.77 -14.02
C LYS A 4 20.12 -5.66 -13.43
N VAL A 5 19.20 -6.50 -13.87
CA VAL A 5 17.84 -6.59 -13.35
C VAL A 5 17.68 -7.92 -12.62
N ASN A 6 17.37 -7.86 -11.32
CA ASN A 6 17.00 -9.02 -10.53
C ASN A 6 15.48 -9.03 -10.35
N ILE A 7 14.84 -10.20 -10.44
CA ILE A 7 13.39 -10.34 -10.29
C ILE A 7 13.11 -11.24 -9.08
N GLU A 8 12.34 -10.71 -8.13
CA GLU A 8 11.83 -11.46 -6.99
C GLU A 8 10.31 -11.62 -7.14
N PHE A 9 9.81 -12.86 -7.12
CA PHE A 9 8.41 -13.14 -7.46
C PHE A 9 7.43 -12.97 -6.31
N LEU A 10 7.87 -13.11 -5.05
CA LEU A 10 6.99 -13.07 -3.89
C LEU A 10 7.33 -11.90 -2.99
N ALA A 11 6.31 -11.33 -2.35
CA ALA A 11 6.47 -10.21 -1.43
C ALA A 11 7.49 -10.50 -0.31
N LYS A 12 7.60 -11.76 0.14
CA LYS A 12 8.59 -12.18 1.16
C LYS A 12 10.05 -12.09 0.67
N ASP A 13 10.28 -12.19 -0.63
CA ASP A 13 11.60 -12.20 -1.23
C ASP A 13 12.15 -10.78 -1.47
N SER A 14 11.32 -9.74 -1.30
CA SER A 14 11.73 -8.33 -1.34
C SER A 14 12.91 -8.00 -0.40
N GLU A 15 13.01 -8.70 0.73
CA GLU A 15 14.11 -8.57 1.69
C GLU A 15 15.48 -8.89 1.05
N LYS A 16 15.52 -9.77 0.03
CA LYS A 16 16.75 -10.06 -0.71
C LYS A 16 17.21 -8.84 -1.51
N ALA A 17 16.29 -8.14 -2.16
CA ALA A 17 16.60 -6.91 -2.90
C ALA A 17 17.07 -5.80 -1.95
N ALA A 18 16.44 -5.67 -0.78
CA ALA A 18 16.87 -4.73 0.26
C ALA A 18 18.31 -5.02 0.73
N LYS A 19 18.62 -6.28 1.06
CA LYS A 19 19.95 -6.71 1.52
C LYS A 19 21.04 -6.48 0.47
N ARG A 20 20.70 -6.52 -0.81
CA ARG A 20 21.65 -6.20 -1.90
C ARG A 20 21.87 -4.70 -2.09
N GLY A 21 21.00 -3.85 -1.53
CA GLY A 21 21.03 -2.41 -1.79
C GLY A 21 20.58 -2.05 -3.20
N ASP A 22 19.68 -2.84 -3.79
CA ASP A 22 19.15 -2.60 -5.13
C ASP A 22 18.24 -1.34 -5.16
N LEU A 23 18.09 -0.72 -6.34
CA LEU A 23 16.92 0.12 -6.62
C LEU A 23 15.70 -0.79 -6.79
N ILE A 24 14.69 -0.66 -5.93
CA ILE A 24 13.57 -1.61 -5.87
C ILE A 24 12.34 -1.02 -6.55
N ILE A 25 11.76 -1.78 -7.49
CA ILE A 25 10.46 -1.48 -8.11
C ILE A 25 9.48 -2.56 -7.68
N ILE A 26 8.47 -2.18 -6.90
CA ILE A 26 7.44 -3.10 -6.41
C ILE A 26 6.24 -3.09 -7.36
N ILE A 27 5.85 -4.28 -7.82
CA ILE A 27 4.72 -4.48 -8.72
C ILE A 27 3.68 -5.38 -8.04
N ASP A 28 2.54 -4.79 -7.69
CA ASP A 28 1.31 -5.48 -7.32
C ASP A 28 0.16 -4.80 -8.06
N ALA A 29 0.02 -5.15 -9.34
CA ALA A 29 -0.97 -4.54 -10.23
C ALA A 29 -2.41 -4.85 -9.81
N LEU A 30 -2.65 -5.96 -9.10
CA LEU A 30 -3.96 -6.43 -8.67
C LEU A 30 -3.99 -6.65 -7.15
N ARG A 31 -4.16 -5.58 -6.35
CA ARG A 31 -4.50 -4.20 -6.74
C ARG A 31 -3.73 -3.15 -5.95
N CYS A 32 -2.72 -3.55 -5.16
CA CYS A 32 -2.11 -2.66 -4.18
C CYS A 32 -1.42 -1.46 -4.85
N CYS A 33 -0.50 -1.69 -5.79
CA CYS A 33 0.23 -0.60 -6.45
C CYS A 33 -0.71 0.24 -7.33
N SER A 34 -1.67 -0.38 -8.03
CA SER A 34 -2.67 0.35 -8.80
C SER A 34 -3.52 1.28 -7.94
N SER A 35 -3.90 0.85 -6.73
CA SER A 35 -4.65 1.68 -5.78
C SER A 35 -3.79 2.81 -5.23
N ILE A 36 -2.52 2.56 -4.91
CA ILE A 36 -1.56 3.59 -4.47
C ILE A 36 -1.39 4.67 -5.55
N VAL A 37 -1.09 4.26 -6.78
CA VAL A 37 -0.88 5.18 -7.91
C VAL A 37 -2.14 6.02 -8.14
N THR A 38 -3.32 5.39 -8.13
CA THR A 38 -4.60 6.09 -8.32
C THR A 38 -4.87 7.10 -7.20
N ALA A 39 -4.64 6.72 -5.94
CA ALA A 39 -4.85 7.60 -4.80
C ALA A 39 -3.95 8.84 -4.86
N LEU A 40 -2.65 8.65 -5.13
CA LEU A 40 -1.69 9.74 -5.25
C LEU A 40 -2.00 10.64 -6.45
N ALA A 41 -2.35 10.06 -7.61
CA ALA A 41 -2.76 10.81 -8.79
C ALA A 41 -4.02 11.67 -8.54
N ASN A 42 -4.92 11.19 -7.68
CA ASN A 42 -6.13 11.91 -7.28
C ASN A 42 -5.94 12.87 -6.10
N GLY A 43 -4.70 13.08 -5.65
CA GLY A 43 -4.32 14.12 -4.70
C GLY A 43 -4.22 13.67 -3.24
N ALA A 44 -4.11 12.37 -2.96
CA ALA A 44 -3.76 11.92 -1.62
C ALA A 44 -2.42 12.53 -1.18
N GLU A 45 -2.35 13.01 0.07
CA GLU A 45 -1.15 13.63 0.63
C GLU A 45 -0.03 12.61 0.81
N ALA A 46 -0.38 11.43 1.34
CA ALA A 46 0.55 10.34 1.54
C ALA A 46 -0.17 8.99 1.65
N ILE A 47 0.54 7.92 1.28
CA ILE A 47 0.17 6.55 1.63
C ILE A 47 1.15 6.03 2.68
N ILE A 48 0.61 5.53 3.79
CA ILE A 48 1.36 4.88 4.85
C ILE A 48 1.02 3.38 4.81
N PRO A 49 1.90 2.54 4.24
CA PRO A 49 1.70 1.09 4.25
C PRO A 49 1.92 0.54 5.66
N VAL A 50 0.99 -0.27 6.14
CA VAL A 50 1.06 -0.92 7.46
C VAL A 50 0.86 -2.43 7.34
N LYS A 51 1.49 -3.19 8.24
CA LYS A 51 1.59 -4.65 8.11
C LYS A 51 0.30 -5.35 8.53
N THR A 52 -0.41 -4.81 9.51
CA THR A 52 -1.56 -5.48 10.12
C THR A 52 -2.77 -4.57 10.27
N LEU A 53 -3.97 -5.17 10.29
CA LEU A 53 -5.21 -4.45 10.60
C LEU A 53 -5.14 -3.80 12.00
N ARG A 54 -4.60 -4.54 12.99
CA ARG A 54 -4.45 -4.03 14.35
C ARG A 54 -3.59 -2.76 14.41
N GLU A 55 -2.52 -2.73 13.63
CA GLU A 55 -1.67 -1.55 13.50
C GLU A 55 -2.41 -0.39 12.83
N ALA A 56 -3.13 -0.64 11.74
CA ALA A 56 -3.94 0.36 11.05
C ALA A 56 -4.95 1.02 12.01
N TYR A 57 -5.75 0.21 12.72
CA TYR A 57 -6.73 0.73 13.69
C TYR A 57 -6.07 1.52 14.82
N ARG A 58 -4.93 1.07 15.34
CA ARG A 58 -4.21 1.77 16.41
C ARG A 58 -3.71 3.14 15.96
N ILE A 59 -3.18 3.25 14.73
CA ILE A 59 -2.70 4.54 14.20
C ILE A 59 -3.89 5.46 13.92
N HIS A 60 -4.97 4.94 13.33
CA HIS A 60 -6.19 5.69 13.06
C HIS A 60 -6.86 6.20 14.35
N ALA A 61 -6.93 5.40 15.41
CA ALA A 61 -7.48 5.83 16.70
C ALA A 61 -6.76 7.04 17.29
N ARG A 62 -5.46 7.21 16.99
CA ARG A 62 -4.65 8.38 17.38
C ARG A 62 -4.70 9.51 16.37
N ASN A 63 -5.09 9.21 15.13
CA ASN A 63 -5.16 10.15 14.01
C ASN A 63 -6.47 9.94 13.22
N PRO A 64 -7.64 10.33 13.79
CA PRO A 64 -8.94 10.01 13.17
C PRO A 64 -9.16 10.64 11.79
N LYS A 65 -8.32 11.62 11.41
CA LYS A 65 -8.30 12.24 10.08
C LYS A 65 -7.68 11.37 8.98
N TYR A 66 -6.95 10.31 9.33
CA TYR A 66 -6.33 9.40 8.36
C TYR A 66 -7.34 8.38 7.89
N LEU A 67 -7.40 8.11 6.59
CA LEU A 67 -8.29 7.10 6.05
C LEU A 67 -7.72 5.70 6.26
N LEU A 68 -8.59 4.75 6.61
CA LEU A 68 -8.28 3.33 6.64
C LEU A 68 -8.62 2.70 5.29
N ALA A 69 -7.63 2.10 4.63
CA ALA A 69 -7.79 1.51 3.32
C ALA A 69 -7.10 0.16 3.18
N GLY A 70 -7.67 -0.73 2.36
CA GLY A 70 -7.04 -1.98 1.99
C GLY A 70 -7.95 -3.20 2.04
N GLU A 71 -7.36 -4.38 2.20
CA GLU A 71 -8.08 -5.65 2.06
C GLU A 71 -7.49 -6.77 2.91
N ARG A 72 -8.32 -7.79 3.17
CA ARG A 72 -7.89 -9.15 3.51
C ARG A 72 -8.70 -10.13 2.69
N GLY A 73 -8.02 -11.00 1.93
CA GLY A 73 -8.70 -11.95 1.04
C GLY A 73 -9.55 -11.28 -0.04
N GLY A 74 -9.16 -10.07 -0.48
CA GLY A 74 -9.87 -9.27 -1.47
C GLY A 74 -11.03 -8.43 -0.92
N LEU A 75 -11.38 -8.59 0.37
CA LEU A 75 -12.52 -7.92 1.00
C LEU A 75 -12.09 -6.73 1.86
N LYS A 76 -12.89 -5.67 1.85
CA LYS A 76 -12.70 -4.51 2.71
C LYS A 76 -12.92 -4.89 4.18
N PRO A 77 -11.95 -4.68 5.09
CA PRO A 77 -12.11 -4.95 6.51
C PRO A 77 -13.23 -4.09 7.15
N ARG A 78 -13.85 -4.60 8.22
CA ARG A 78 -14.88 -3.87 8.96
C ARG A 78 -14.31 -2.57 9.53
N GLY A 79 -14.98 -1.44 9.28
CA GLY A 79 -14.57 -0.13 9.77
C GLY A 79 -13.50 0.57 8.92
N PHE A 80 -13.11 -0.01 7.78
CA PHE A 80 -12.28 0.70 6.80
C PHE A 80 -13.15 1.62 5.91
N ASP A 81 -12.61 2.79 5.63
CA ASP A 81 -13.23 3.78 4.73
C ASP A 81 -13.22 3.27 3.28
N LEU A 82 -12.10 2.66 2.87
CA LEU A 82 -11.81 2.24 1.49
C LEU A 82 -11.38 0.78 1.41
N GLY A 83 -11.74 0.12 0.32
CA GLY A 83 -11.17 -1.19 -0.04
C GLY A 83 -9.80 -1.07 -0.72
N ASN A 84 -9.40 -2.13 -1.42
CA ASN A 84 -8.23 -2.14 -2.32
C ASN A 84 -8.64 -2.05 -3.79
N SER A 85 -9.78 -1.41 -4.09
CA SER A 85 -10.23 -1.14 -5.45
C SER A 85 -9.77 0.27 -5.85
N PRO A 86 -8.99 0.45 -6.93
CA PRO A 86 -8.56 1.77 -7.38
C PRO A 86 -9.73 2.75 -7.61
N LEU A 87 -10.87 2.24 -8.05
CA LEU A 87 -12.08 3.03 -8.29
C LEU A 87 -12.67 3.69 -7.04
N GLU A 88 -12.32 3.22 -5.84
CA GLU A 88 -12.78 3.83 -4.59
C GLU A 88 -12.00 5.09 -4.21
N TYR A 89 -10.83 5.31 -4.81
CA TYR A 89 -9.89 6.40 -4.47
C TYR A 89 -10.15 7.65 -5.33
N THR A 90 -11.39 8.10 -5.42
CA THR A 90 -11.73 9.33 -6.16
C THR A 90 -11.14 10.57 -5.49
N SER A 91 -10.92 11.65 -6.25
CA SER A 91 -10.31 12.88 -5.71
C SER A 91 -11.11 13.47 -4.55
N GLU A 92 -12.44 13.44 -4.62
CA GLU A 92 -13.33 13.92 -3.57
C GLU A 92 -13.12 13.19 -2.23
N ARG A 93 -12.72 11.92 -2.28
CA ARG A 93 -12.50 11.10 -1.09
C ARG A 93 -11.10 11.22 -0.55
N VAL A 94 -10.09 11.37 -1.43
CA VAL A 94 -8.67 11.21 -1.05
C VAL A 94 -7.86 12.49 -1.06
N HIS A 95 -8.34 13.56 -1.70
CA HIS A 95 -7.56 14.79 -1.84
C HIS A 95 -7.15 15.37 -0.48
N GLY A 96 -5.84 15.62 -0.31
CA GLY A 96 -5.25 16.13 0.93
C GLY A 96 -5.38 15.16 2.12
N LYS A 97 -5.67 13.88 1.89
CA LYS A 97 -5.78 12.87 2.95
C LYS A 97 -4.53 12.00 3.00
N ILE A 98 -4.16 11.63 4.23
CA ILE A 98 -3.21 10.56 4.50
C ILE A 98 -3.99 9.24 4.60
N ILE A 99 -3.51 8.21 3.91
CA ILE A 99 -4.17 6.90 3.83
C ILE A 99 -3.30 5.84 4.47
N LEU A 100 -3.82 5.18 5.50
CA LEU A 100 -3.24 3.96 6.08
C LEU A 100 -3.67 2.77 5.23
N LEU A 101 -2.74 2.25 4.42
CA LEU A 101 -3.01 1.13 3.52
C LEU A 101 -2.48 -0.17 4.10
N THR A 102 -3.30 -1.22 4.11
CA THR A 102 -2.83 -2.58 4.42
C THR A 102 -3.44 -3.62 3.52
N THR A 103 -2.59 -4.41 2.87
CA THR A 103 -2.99 -5.49 1.96
C THR A 103 -2.30 -6.79 2.34
N THR A 104 -2.72 -7.88 1.72
CA THR A 104 -2.21 -9.22 1.93
C THR A 104 -0.77 -9.33 1.40
N SER A 105 -0.50 -8.73 0.24
CA SER A 105 0.76 -8.91 -0.49
C SER A 105 1.55 -7.60 -0.63
N GLY A 106 1.05 -6.61 -1.37
CA GLY A 106 1.81 -5.41 -1.72
C GLY A 106 2.42 -4.64 -0.54
N THR A 107 1.67 -4.43 0.56
CA THR A 107 2.25 -3.74 1.73
C THR A 107 3.30 -4.57 2.46
N THR A 108 3.27 -5.90 2.33
CA THR A 108 4.34 -6.76 2.86
C THR A 108 5.63 -6.59 2.07
N ALA A 109 5.54 -6.40 0.75
CA ALA A 109 6.73 -6.13 -0.07
C ALA A 109 7.35 -4.77 0.30
N ILE A 110 6.52 -3.73 0.43
CA ILE A 110 6.99 -2.36 0.75
C ILE A 110 7.62 -2.28 2.15
N THR A 111 7.06 -2.97 3.14
CA THR A 111 7.56 -2.91 4.52
C THR A 111 8.79 -3.79 4.78
N ARG A 112 9.21 -4.59 3.79
CA ARG A 112 10.37 -5.48 3.86
C ARG A 112 11.50 -5.09 2.90
N SER A 113 11.24 -4.15 1.99
CA SER A 113 12.20 -3.53 1.07
C SER A 113 12.87 -2.34 1.73
#